data_AF-A0A946CSV5-F1
#
_entry.id   AF-A0A946CSV5-F1
#
_cell.length_a   1.000
_cell.length_b   1.000
_cell.length_c   1.000
_cell.angle_alpha   90.00
_cell.angle_beta   90.00
_cell.angle_gamma   90.00
#
_symmetry.space_group_name_H-M   'P 1'
#
loop_
_entity.id
_entity.type
_entity.pdbx_description
1 polymer ?
#
loop_
_entity_poly.entity_id
_entity_poly.type
_entity_poly.pdbx_seq_one_letter_code
_entity_poly.pdbx_strand_id
1 'polypeptide(L)' 'GLWVGKFIKTCTYQRVKPEASAMVGEYCSRLCEVEGFAGHKAQADIRVRRYGHKRVA' A
#
# COMPACT_ATOMS: atom_id res chain seq x y z
N GLY A 1 -28.87 -0.79 23.33
CA GLY A 1 -28.29 -1.80 24.25
C GLY A 1 -26.86 -1.44 24.62
N LEU A 2 -26.43 -1.85 25.81
CA LEU A 2 -25.01 -1.87 26.19
C LEU A 2 -24.30 -2.98 25.39
N TRP A 3 -23.09 -2.70 24.88
CA TRP A 3 -22.28 -3.64 24.11
C TRP A 3 -20.80 -3.35 24.35
N VAL A 4 -19.99 -4.40 24.47
CA VAL A 4 -18.55 -4.31 24.76
C VAL A 4 -17.79 -3.48 23.72
N GLY A 5 -18.24 -3.50 22.47
CA GLY A 5 -17.56 -2.80 21.38
C GLY A 5 -17.55 -1.27 21.48
N LYS A 6 -18.37 -0.68 22.36
CA LYS A 6 -18.32 0.76 22.68
C LYS A 6 -17.05 1.16 23.45
N PHE A 7 -16.34 0.19 24.02
CA PHE A 7 -15.16 0.41 24.87
C PHE A 7 -13.86 -0.13 24.24
N ILE A 8 -13.89 -0.58 22.98
CA ILE A 8 -12.69 -1.03 22.24
C ILE A 8 -12.58 -0.31 20.90
N LYS A 9 -11.37 -0.35 20.30
CA LYS A 9 -11.10 0.16 18.95
C LYS A 9 -10.65 -0.99 18.05
N THR A 10 -11.12 -1.01 16.81
CA THR A 10 -10.60 -1.92 15.78
C THR A 10 -9.31 -1.35 15.21
N CYS A 11 -8.19 -1.99 15.52
CA CYS A 11 -6.88 -1.64 14.96
C CYS A 11 -6.53 -2.62 13.84
N THR A 12 -6.44 -2.13 12.60
CA THR A 12 -6.02 -2.96 11.46
C THR A 12 -4.51 -3.14 11.45
N TYR A 13 -4.05 -4.35 11.13
CA TYR A 13 -2.63 -4.67 10.96
C TYR A 13 -2.41 -5.41 9.64
N GLN A 14 -1.33 -5.05 8.93
CA GLN A 14 -0.95 -5.72 7.69
C GLN A 14 0.55 -5.98 7.65
N ARG A 15 0.92 -7.18 7.17
CA ARG A 15 2.28 -7.57 6.82
C ARG A 15 2.24 -8.19 5.43
N VAL A 16 3.15 -7.76 4.57
CA VAL A 16 3.13 -8.10 3.14
C VAL A 16 4.44 -8.79 2.75
N LYS A 17 4.35 -9.86 1.96
CA LYS A 17 5.53 -10.54 1.37
C LYS A 17 6.15 -9.68 0.26
N PRO A 18 7.45 -9.83 -0.05
CA PRO A 18 8.11 -9.05 -1.10
C PRO A 18 7.39 -9.09 -2.47
N GLU A 19 6.93 -10.27 -2.89
CA GLU A 19 6.29 -10.46 -4.19
C GLU A 19 4.92 -9.77 -4.24
N ALA A 20 4.16 -9.85 -3.14
CA ALA A 20 2.89 -9.14 -3.00
C ALA A 20 3.09 -7.61 -2.91
N SER A 21 4.19 -7.16 -2.31
CA SER A 21 4.57 -5.74 -2.24
C SER A 21 4.84 -5.16 -3.63
N ALA A 22 5.49 -5.91 -4.52
CA ALA A 22 5.65 -5.54 -5.92
C ALA A 22 4.30 -5.48 -6.65
N MET A 23 3.49 -6.54 -6.54
CA MET A 23 2.21 -6.63 -7.23
C MET A 23 1.25 -5.51 -6.83
N VAL A 24 1.04 -5.27 -5.54
CA VAL A 24 0.17 -4.18 -5.04
C VAL A 24 0.78 -2.81 -5.34
N GLY A 25 2.11 -2.69 -5.28
CA GLY A 25 2.83 -1.45 -5.60
C GLY A 25 2.59 -0.96 -7.03
N GLU A 26 2.48 -1.86 -8.03
CA GLU A 26 2.18 -1.50 -9.42
C GLU A 26 0.80 -0.85 -9.59
N TYR A 27 -0.20 -1.33 -8.84
CA TYR A 27 -1.52 -0.70 -8.80
C TYR A 27 -1.47 0.65 -8.08
N CYS A 28 -0.83 0.68 -6.90
CA CYS A 28 -0.72 1.88 -6.07
C CYS A 28 -0.01 3.02 -6.81
N SER A 29 1.07 2.72 -7.54
CA SER A 29 1.79 3.71 -8.37
C SER A 29 0.87 4.42 -9.37
N ARG A 30 0.13 3.65 -10.17
CA ARG A 30 -0.80 4.19 -11.18
C ARG A 30 -1.96 4.97 -10.57
N LEU A 31 -2.49 4.49 -9.44
CA LEU A 31 -3.55 5.20 -8.72
C LEU A 31 -3.05 6.53 -8.16
N CYS A 32 -1.89 6.53 -7.50
CA CYS A 32 -1.30 7.75 -6.95
C CYS A 32 -0.94 8.77 -8.04
N GLU A 33 -0.57 8.33 -9.24
CA GLU A 33 -0.35 9.23 -10.38
C GLU A 33 -1.65 9.96 -10.78
N VAL A 34 -2.75 9.22 -10.92
CA VAL A 34 -4.06 9.79 -11.27
C VAL A 34 -4.61 10.70 -10.15
N GLU A 35 -4.31 10.37 -8.90
CA GLU A 35 -4.76 11.12 -7.72
C GLU A 35 -3.86 12.32 -7.38
N GLY A 36 -2.71 12.49 -8.05
CA GLY A 36 -1.75 13.57 -7.76
C GLY A 36 -0.94 13.38 -6.47
N PHE A 37 -0.82 12.15 -5.96
CA PHE A 37 -0.08 11.82 -4.73
C PHE A 37 1.37 11.41 -4.99
N ALA A 38 2.20 12.38 -5.39
CA ALA A 38 3.59 12.14 -5.80
C ALA A 38 4.44 11.38 -4.75
N GLY A 39 4.29 11.69 -3.46
CA GLY A 39 5.02 10.99 -2.39
C GLY A 39 4.63 9.52 -2.23
N HIS A 40 3.34 9.21 -2.32
CA HIS A 40 2.83 7.85 -2.25
C HIS A 40 3.22 7.05 -3.51
N LYS A 41 3.16 7.68 -4.70
CA LYS A 41 3.68 7.09 -5.94
C LYS A 41 5.15 6.74 -5.79
N ALA A 42 5.99 7.71 -5.40
CA ALA A 42 7.43 7.48 -5.23
C ALA A 42 7.72 6.34 -4.25
N GLN A 43 6.97 6.27 -3.15
CA GLN A 43 7.06 5.16 -2.21
C GLN A 43 6.73 3.82 -2.88
N ALA A 44 5.62 3.74 -3.63
CA ALA A 44 5.21 2.52 -4.32
C ALA A 44 6.27 2.10 -5.35
N ASP A 45 6.76 3.04 -6.15
CA ASP A 45 7.76 2.82 -7.20
C ASP A 45 9.08 2.27 -6.64
N ILE A 46 9.51 2.73 -5.46
CA ILE A 46 10.71 2.18 -4.81
C ILE A 46 10.53 0.69 -4.51
N ARG A 47 9.36 0.28 -4.02
CA ARG A 47 9.09 -1.13 -3.68
C ARG A 47 8.92 -1.99 -4.93
N VAL A 48 8.25 -1.48 -5.98
CA VAL A 48 8.14 -2.18 -7.27
C VAL A 48 9.52 -2.39 -7.90
N ARG A 49 10.38 -1.36 -7.93
CA ARG A 49 11.75 -1.49 -8.42
C ARG A 49 12.55 -2.51 -7.61
N ARG A 50 12.44 -2.45 -6.28
CA ARG A 50 13.20 -3.32 -5.37
C ARG A 50 12.78 -4.78 -5.46
N TYR A 51 11.49 -5.07 -5.51
CA TYR A 51 10.96 -6.43 -5.34
C TYR A 51 10.38 -7.04 -6.62
N GLY A 52 9.97 -6.21 -7.60
CA GLY A 52 9.41 -6.66 -8.86
C GLY A 52 10.43 -6.81 -9.98
N HIS A 53 11.66 -6.30 -9.79
CA HIS A 53 12.72 -6.24 -10.82
C HIS A 53 12.27 -5.60 -12.15
N LYS A 54 11.23 -4.75 -12.10
CA LYS A 54 10.68 -4.01 -13.24
C LYS A 54 11.10 -2.55 -13.19
N ARG A 55 11.27 -1.93 -14.35
CA ARG A 55 11.43 -0.47 -14.46
C ARG A 55 10.07 0.19 -14.29
N VAL A 56 9.98 1.15 -13.38
CA VAL A 56 8.77 1.95 -13.15
C VAL A 56 8.96 3.31 -13.84
N ALA A 57 7.89 3.84 -14.42
CA ALA A 57 7.85 5.11 -15.13
C ALA A 57 7.95 6.32 -14.17
#